data_AF-A0A429XBS3-F1
#
_entry.id   AF-A0A429XBS3-F1
#
_cell.length_a   1.000
_cell.length_b   1.000
_cell.length_c   1.000
_cell.angle_alpha   90.00
_cell.angle_beta   90.00
_cell.angle_gamma   90.00
#
_symmetry.space_group_name_H-M   'P 1'
#
loop_
_entity.id
_entity.type
_entity.pdbx_description
1 polymer ?
#
loop_
_entity_poly.entity_id
_entity_poly.type
_entity_poly.pdbx_seq_one_letter_code
_entity_poly.pdbx_strand_id
1 'polypeptide(L)' 'MTHELSKALKHLSKALTISIHSLKADPDAKKHVGELWESFLSAFFSQIRERGKESKINLLHLISFSNIRKY' A
#
# COMPACT_ATOMS: atom_id res chain seq x y z
N MET A 1 10.75 9.05 11.64
CA MET A 1 9.55 8.18 11.56
C MET A 1 8.38 8.90 10.88
N THR A 2 7.86 9.99 11.46
CA THR A 2 6.69 10.73 10.91
C THR A 2 6.94 11.33 9.52
N HIS A 3 8.15 11.85 9.28
CA HIS A 3 8.55 12.38 7.97
C HIS A 3 8.52 11.31 6.86
N GLU A 4 9.09 10.13 7.12
CA GLU A 4 9.12 9.02 6.14
C GLU A 4 7.73 8.46 5.85
N LEU A 5 6.87 8.35 6.87
CA LEU A 5 5.47 7.94 6.67
C LEU A 5 4.68 8.97 5.86
N SER A 6 4.89 10.27 6.12
CA SER A 6 4.28 11.35 5.32
C SER A 6 4.73 11.29 3.85
N LYS A 7 6.03 11.06 3.62
CA LYS A 7 6.58 10.91 2.27
C LYS A 7 6.00 9.68 1.56
N ALA A 8 5.91 8.54 2.23
CA ALA A 8 5.29 7.34 1.69
C ALA A 8 3.82 7.58 1.28
N LEU A 9 3.04 8.28 2.13
CA LEU A 9 1.66 8.66 1.82
C LEU A 9 1.57 9.58 0.59
N LYS A 10 2.49 10.54 0.43
CA LYS A 10 2.55 11.38 -0.78
C LYS A 10 2.83 10.56 -2.04
N HIS A 11 3.74 9.59 -1.98
CA HIS A 11 4.01 8.70 -3.10
C HIS A 11 2.80 7.82 -3.42
N LEU A 12 2.11 7.28 -2.40
CA LEU A 12 0.89 6.51 -2.55
C LEU A 12 -0.22 7.33 -3.22
N SER A 13 -0.44 8.57 -2.77
CA SER A 13 -1.43 9.49 -3.35
C SER A 13 -1.16 9.76 -4.84
N LYS A 14 0.12 9.97 -5.20
CA LYS A 14 0.52 10.13 -6.60
C LYS A 14 0.25 8.87 -7.43
N ALA A 15 0.58 7.69 -6.90
CA ALA A 15 0.33 6.41 -7.58
C ALA A 15 -1.16 6.15 -7.82
N LEU A 16 -2.02 6.48 -6.83
CA LEU A 16 -3.48 6.40 -6.96
C LEU A 16 -3.99 7.34 -8.06
N THR A 17 -3.52 8.59 -8.07
CA THR A 17 -3.91 9.57 -9.10
C THR A 17 -3.54 9.08 -10.50
N ILE A 18 -2.32 8.58 -10.67
CA ILE A 18 -1.85 8.02 -11.95
C ILE A 18 -2.71 6.81 -12.34
N SER A 19 -2.96 5.89 -11.41
CA SER A 19 -3.80 4.71 -11.67
C SER A 19 -5.18 5.10 -12.18
N ILE A 20 -5.83 6.07 -11.53
CA ILE A 20 -7.15 6.57 -11.94
C ILE A 20 -7.08 7.20 -13.34
N HIS A 21 -6.06 8.00 -13.63
CA HIS A 21 -5.89 8.60 -14.96
C HIS A 21 -5.66 7.53 -16.03
N SER A 22 -4.83 6.52 -15.77
CA SER A 22 -4.61 5.40 -16.68
C SER A 22 -5.91 4.65 -16.98
N LEU A 23 -6.70 4.34 -15.95
CA LEU A 23 -7.99 3.64 -16.11
C LEU A 23 -9.05 4.47 -16.84
N LYS A 24 -9.02 5.80 -16.71
CA LYS A 24 -9.92 6.70 -17.43
C LYS A 24 -9.52 6.84 -18.91
N ALA A 25 -8.22 6.85 -19.19
CA ALA A 25 -7.67 6.97 -20.54
C ALA A 25 -7.79 5.65 -21.33
N ASP A 26 -7.63 4.52 -20.64
CA ASP A 26 -7.65 3.19 -21.21
C ASP A 26 -8.35 2.20 -20.26
N PRO A 27 -9.63 1.87 -20.50
CA PRO A 27 -10.35 0.88 -19.70
C PRO A 27 -9.74 -0.52 -19.74
N ASP A 28 -9.02 -0.89 -20.79
CA ASP A 28 -8.38 -2.21 -20.92
C ASP A 28 -7.13 -2.34 -20.04
N ALA A 29 -6.55 -1.21 -19.60
CA ALA A 29 -5.46 -1.18 -18.64
C ALA A 29 -5.84 -1.72 -17.25
N LYS A 30 -7.13 -1.98 -16.98
CA LYS A 30 -7.65 -2.43 -15.68
C LYS A 30 -6.94 -3.66 -15.13
N LYS A 31 -6.71 -4.67 -15.97
CA LYS A 31 -6.02 -5.89 -15.55
C LYS A 31 -4.59 -5.59 -15.12
N HIS A 32 -3.85 -4.86 -15.95
CA HIS A 32 -2.45 -4.54 -15.68
C HIS A 32 -2.28 -3.64 -14.44
N VAL A 33 -3.12 -2.61 -14.29
CA VAL A 33 -3.12 -1.75 -13.10
C VAL A 33 -3.44 -2.57 -11.85
N GLY A 34 -4.37 -3.52 -11.93
CA GLY A 34 -4.67 -4.45 -10.84
C GLY A 34 -3.45 -5.27 -10.42
N GLU A 35 -2.77 -5.91 -11.37
CA GLU A 35 -1.56 -6.70 -11.13
C GLU A 35 -0.44 -5.89 -10.46
N LEU A 36 -0.25 -4.62 -10.85
CA LEU A 36 0.72 -3.72 -10.21
C LEU A 36 0.38 -3.44 -8.74
N TRP A 37 -0.90 -3.21 -8.43
CA TRP A 37 -1.35 -2.98 -7.05
C TRP A 37 -1.23 -4.26 -6.22
N GLU A 38 -1.58 -5.42 -6.76
CA GLU A 38 -1.42 -6.71 -6.09
C GLU A 38 0.05 -6.97 -5.75
N SER A 39 0.96 -6.78 -6.72
CA SER A 39 2.40 -6.94 -6.51
C SER A 39 2.92 -5.96 -5.44
N PHE A 40 2.52 -4.69 -5.48
CA PHE A 40 2.91 -3.70 -4.49
C PHE A 40 2.45 -4.07 -3.08
N LEU A 41 1.16 -4.39 -2.92
CA LEU A 41 0.59 -4.72 -1.61
C LEU A 41 1.20 -6.01 -1.05
N SER A 42 1.41 -7.02 -1.89
CA SER A 42 2.07 -8.26 -1.50
C SER A 42 3.48 -8.01 -0.98
N ALA A 43 4.29 -7.23 -1.72
CA ALA A 43 5.65 -6.88 -1.30
C ALA A 43 5.67 -6.03 -0.01
N PHE A 44 4.74 -5.08 0.12
CA PHE A 44 4.63 -4.22 1.30
C PHE A 44 4.31 -5.03 2.57
N PHE A 45 3.27 -5.87 2.52
CA PHE A 45 2.88 -6.69 3.66
C PHE A 45 3.94 -7.76 3.99
N SER A 46 4.60 -8.32 2.97
CA SER A 46 5.70 -9.27 3.17
C SER A 46 6.85 -8.62 3.94
N GLN A 47 7.27 -7.41 3.56
CA GLN A 47 8.30 -6.67 4.28
C GLN A 47 7.92 -6.37 5.72
N ILE A 48 6.68 -5.92 5.99
CA ILE A 48 6.21 -5.69 7.36
C ILE A 48 6.31 -6.97 8.19
N ARG A 49 5.90 -8.10 7.61
CA ARG A 49 5.90 -9.40 8.29
C ARG A 49 7.32 -9.91 8.53
N GLU A 50 8.21 -9.81 7.56
CA GLU A 50 9.62 -10.22 7.66
C GLU A 50 10.34 -9.39 8.71
N ARG A 51 10.26 -8.06 8.63
CA ARG A 51 10.85 -7.16 9.64
C ARG A 51 10.27 -7.40 11.02
N GLY A 52 8.98 -7.69 11.11
CA GLY A 52 8.34 -8.03 12.38
C GLY A 52 8.83 -9.34 12.98
N LYS A 53 9.08 -10.36 12.15
CA LYS A 53 9.71 -11.63 12.58
C LYS A 53 11.15 -11.41 13.04
N GLU A 54 11.97 -10.71 12.24
CA GLU A 54 13.38 -10.41 12.55
C GLU A 54 13.52 -9.67 13.88
N SER A 55 12.67 -8.67 14.11
CA SER A 55 12.70 -7.84 15.31
C SER A 55 11.94 -8.43 16.50
N LYS A 56 11.22 -9.55 16.32
CA LYS A 56 10.25 -10.11 17.29
C LYS A 56 9.15 -9.11 17.69
N ILE A 57 8.87 -8.11 16.86
CA ILE A 57 7.82 -7.11 17.06
C ILE A 57 6.73 -7.32 16.02
N ASN A 58 5.51 -7.64 16.44
CA ASN A 58 4.38 -7.73 15.52
C ASN A 58 3.87 -6.33 15.15
N LEU A 59 4.45 -5.74 14.10
CA LEU A 59 4.07 -4.41 13.59
C LEU A 59 2.59 -4.32 13.18
N LEU A 60 1.97 -5.43 12.72
CA LEU A 60 0.56 -5.45 12.35
C LEU A 60 -0.35 -5.40 13.60
N HIS A 61 0.07 -5.97 14.72
CA HIS A 61 -0.68 -5.85 15.99
C HIS A 61 -0.65 -4.45 16.59
N LEU A 62 0.29 -3.60 16.20
CA LEU A 62 0.30 -2.19 16.60
C LEU A 62 -0.82 -1.39 15.93
N ILE A 63 -1.43 -1.94 14.89
CA ILE A 63 -2.47 -1.29 14.10
C ILE A 63 -3.82 -1.87 14.49
N SER A 64 -4.72 -1.02 15.00
CA SER A 64 -6.11 -1.40 15.19
C SER A 64 -6.84 -1.37 13.85
N PHE A 65 -6.96 -2.54 13.19
CA PHE A 65 -7.73 -2.66 11.95
C PHE A 65 -9.22 -2.33 12.13
N SER A 66 -9.74 -2.42 13.35
CA SER A 66 -11.09 -1.96 13.72
C SER A 66 -11.29 -0.47 13.47
N ASN A 67 -10.22 0.33 13.59
CA ASN A 67 -10.24 1.77 13.31
C ASN A 67 -10.04 2.07 11.81
N ILE A 68 -9.48 1.14 11.05
CA ILE A 68 -9.26 1.29 9.60
C ILE A 68 -10.55 1.05 8.82
N ARG A 69 -11.40 0.10 9.23
CA ARG A 69 -12.69 -0.21 8.56
C ARG A 69 -13.72 0.93 8.55
N LYS A 70 -13.44 2.05 9.22
CA LYS A 70 -14.35 3.21 9.27
C LYS A 70 -14.21 4.16 8.06
N TYR A 71 -13.27 3.90 7.17
CA TYR A 71 -13.03 4.63 5.93
C TYR A 71 -13.23 3.69 4.73
#